data_AF-A0A7Y4LYD6-F1
#
_entry.id   AF-A0A7Y4LYD6-F1
#
_cell.length_a   1.000
_cell.length_b   1.000
_cell.length_c   1.000
_cell.angle_alpha   90.00
_cell.angle_beta   90.00
_cell.angle_gamma   90.00
#
_symmetry.space_group_name_H-M   'P 1'
#
loop_
_entity.id
_entity.type
_entity.pdbx_description
1 polymer ?
#
loop_
_entity_poly.entity_id
_entity_poly.type
_entity_poly.pdbx_seq_one_letter_code
_entity_poly.pdbx_strand_id
1 'polypeptide(L)'
;MLNKLLAVAAIAALAHAVSPADAARVKASCSGDNLSKTETMIENMADGEGKIAAQKEIAAAQDALLSGRAGVCAAHLSKAMHAGTVR
;
A
#
# COMPACT_ATOMS: atom_id res chain seq x y z
N MET A 1 -13.52 12.39 -26.86
CA MET A 1 -13.14 11.73 -25.61
C MET A 1 -11.62 11.54 -25.60
N LEU A 2 -10.86 12.42 -24.95
CA LEU A 2 -9.39 12.44 -24.98
C LEU A 2 -8.80 12.95 -23.66
N ASN A 3 -9.33 12.53 -22.51
CA ASN A 3 -8.98 13.09 -21.20
C ASN A 3 -8.57 12.07 -20.12
N LYS A 4 -8.16 10.86 -20.50
CA LYS A 4 -7.77 9.81 -19.53
C LYS A 4 -6.32 9.30 -19.64
N LEU A 5 -5.46 9.94 -20.44
CA LEU A 5 -4.11 9.42 -20.72
C LEU A 5 -2.96 10.30 -20.19
N LEU A 6 -3.22 11.16 -19.20
CA LEU A 6 -2.18 12.01 -18.61
C LEU A 6 -2.11 11.75 -17.10
N ALA A 7 -1.43 10.67 -16.70
CA ALA A 7 -0.73 10.56 -15.40
C ALA A 7 -0.28 9.11 -15.13
N VAL A 8 0.55 8.52 -15.99
CA VAL A 8 1.34 7.33 -15.62
C VAL A 8 2.75 7.58 -16.12
N ALA A 9 3.47 8.47 -15.43
CA ALA A 9 4.88 8.73 -15.67
C ALA A 9 5.68 8.23 -14.46
N ALA A 10 6.30 7.07 -14.68
CA ALA A 10 7.54 6.54 -14.10
C ALA A 10 7.98 7.00 -12.70
N ILE A 11 8.02 6.05 -11.76
CA ILE A 11 9.05 6.02 -10.71
C ILE A 11 9.70 4.64 -10.75
N ALA A 12 10.79 4.55 -11.52
CA ALA A 12 11.75 3.48 -11.42
C ALA A 12 12.82 3.90 -10.40
N ALA A 13 12.83 3.27 -9.23
CA ALA A 13 14.02 2.99 -8.43
C ALA A 13 13.59 2.36 -7.11
N LEU A 14 14.27 1.28 -6.73
CA LEU A 14 14.67 0.85 -5.38
C LEU A 14 14.83 -0.69 -5.34
N ALA A 15 15.62 -1.20 -6.29
CA ALA A 15 16.20 -2.52 -6.20
C ALA A 15 17.44 -2.46 -5.30
N HIS A 16 17.30 -2.46 -3.97
CA HIS A 16 18.45 -2.74 -3.10
C HIS A 16 18.09 -3.58 -1.87
N ALA A 17 18.78 -4.73 -1.79
CA ALA A 17 19.26 -5.41 -0.61
C ALA A 17 18.24 -5.85 0.44
N VAL A 18 17.61 -7.00 0.21
CA VAL A 18 17.04 -7.83 1.28
C VAL A 18 16.90 -9.26 0.74
N SER A 19 17.10 -10.28 1.57
CA SER A 19 17.20 -11.69 1.17
C SER A 19 16.03 -12.14 0.25
N PRO A 20 16.29 -12.98 -0.76
CA PRO A 20 15.31 -13.23 -1.84
C PRO A 20 14.05 -14.00 -1.41
N ALA A 21 14.00 -14.58 -0.20
CA ALA A 21 12.87 -15.42 0.23
C ALA A 21 11.91 -14.71 1.20
N ASP A 22 12.41 -14.01 2.23
CA ASP A 22 11.57 -13.32 3.21
C ASP A 22 11.23 -11.91 2.75
N ALA A 23 12.17 -11.28 2.05
CA ALA A 23 12.01 -9.90 1.71
C ALA A 23 11.44 -9.68 0.31
N ALA A 24 11.39 -10.72 -0.51
CA ALA A 24 10.44 -10.76 -1.63
C ALA A 24 9.00 -10.71 -1.10
N ARG A 25 8.67 -11.35 0.03
CA ARG A 25 7.32 -11.28 0.62
C ARG A 25 7.06 -9.93 1.29
N VAL A 26 8.03 -9.41 2.03
CA VAL A 26 7.90 -8.12 2.72
C VAL A 26 7.92 -6.93 1.73
N LYS A 27 8.79 -6.95 0.70
CA LYS A 27 8.79 -5.94 -0.37
C LYS A 27 7.62 -6.12 -1.34
N ALA A 28 7.25 -7.34 -1.71
CA ALA A 28 6.05 -7.55 -2.54
C ALA A 28 4.75 -7.32 -1.77
N SER A 29 4.77 -7.23 -0.43
CA SER A 29 3.63 -6.77 0.34
C SER A 29 3.66 -5.25 0.46
N CYS A 30 4.75 -4.64 0.89
CA CYS A 30 4.90 -3.19 0.96
C CYS A 30 5.67 -2.64 -0.24
N SER A 31 4.94 -2.38 -1.33
CA SER A 31 5.40 -1.65 -2.52
C SER A 31 4.39 -0.58 -2.89
N GLY A 32 4.81 0.45 -3.62
CA GLY A 32 3.93 1.54 -4.07
C GLY A 32 2.68 1.04 -4.81
N ASP A 33 2.82 0.01 -5.64
CA ASP A 33 1.69 -0.60 -6.35
C ASP A 33 0.66 -1.24 -5.41
N ASN A 34 1.09 -1.92 -4.34
CA ASN A 34 0.18 -2.53 -3.38
C ASN A 34 -0.47 -1.50 -2.45
N LEU A 35 0.26 -0.44 -2.10
CA LEU A 35 -0.28 0.71 -1.39
C LEU A 35 -1.40 1.34 -2.20
N SER A 36 -1.14 1.68 -3.47
CA SER A 36 -2.13 2.30 -4.35
C SER A 36 -3.36 1.40 -4.57
N LYS A 37 -3.16 0.09 -4.73
CA LYS A 37 -4.26 -0.87 -4.86
C LYS A 37 -5.09 -0.99 -3.58
N THR A 38 -4.44 -0.98 -2.41
CA THR A 38 -5.14 -1.05 -1.13
C THR A 38 -5.85 0.26 -0.82
N GLU A 39 -5.26 1.40 -1.16
CA GLU A 39 -5.91 2.72 -1.12
C GLU A 39 -7.17 2.73 -1.97
N THR A 40 -7.08 2.32 -3.24
CA THR A 40 -8.25 2.24 -4.12
C THR A 40 -9.33 1.31 -3.55
N MET A 41 -8.94 0.20 -2.93
CA MET A 41 -9.89 -0.70 -2.26
C MET A 41 -10.59 0.00 -1.09
N ILE A 42 -9.84 0.72 -0.25
CA ILE A 42 -10.35 1.44 0.92
C ILE A 42 -11.20 2.64 0.53
N GLU A 43 -10.83 3.36 -0.53
CA GLU A 43 -11.63 4.47 -1.07
C GLU A 43 -13.01 4.00 -1.51
N ASN A 44 -13.10 2.77 -2.05
CA ASN A 44 -14.35 2.13 -2.45
C ASN A 44 -15.13 1.49 -1.27
N MET A 45 -14.59 1.50 -0.04
CA MET A 45 -15.36 1.10 1.14
C MET A 45 -16.44 2.13 1.46
N ALA A 46 -17.54 1.65 2.06
CA ALA A 46 -18.55 2.54 2.63
C ALA A 46 -17.92 3.47 3.67
N ASP A 47 -18.35 4.74 3.67
CA ASP A 47 -17.89 5.70 4.67
C ASP A 47 -18.33 5.26 6.07
N GLY A 48 -17.36 5.19 6.98
CA GLY A 48 -17.59 4.69 8.33
C GLY A 48 -16.28 4.47 9.08
N GLU A 49 -16.38 4.04 10.33
CA GLU A 49 -15.22 3.83 11.20
C GLU A 49 -14.21 2.83 10.62
N GLY A 50 -14.69 1.80 9.91
CA GLY A 50 -13.85 0.83 9.21
C GLY A 50 -12.97 1.46 8.12
N LYS A 51 -13.53 2.37 7.32
CA LYS A 51 -12.78 3.11 6.29
C LYS A 51 -11.78 4.07 6.93
N ILE A 52 -12.17 4.78 7.98
CA ILE A 52 -11.29 5.70 8.71
C ILE A 52 -10.11 4.95 9.34
N ALA A 53 -10.37 3.79 9.95
CA ALA A 53 -9.32 2.93 10.50
C ALA A 53 -8.39 2.41 9.40
N ALA A 54 -8.93 1.96 8.27
CA ALA A 54 -8.13 1.47 7.15
C ALA A 54 -7.25 2.58 6.53
N GLN A 55 -7.77 3.81 6.40
CA GLN A 55 -7.00 4.96 5.94
C GLN A 55 -5.85 5.33 6.91
N LYS A 56 -6.06 5.20 8.22
CA LYS A 56 -4.98 5.39 9.21
C LYS A 56 -3.87 4.35 9.05
N GLU A 57 -4.24 3.10 8.82
CA GLU A 57 -3.27 2.02 8.60
C GLU A 57 -2.49 2.23 7.28
N ILE A 58 -3.14 2.73 6.21
CA ILE A 58 -2.44 3.15 4.99
C ILE A 58 -1.41 4.26 5.26
N ALA A 59 -1.82 5.32 5.98
CA ALA A 59 -0.90 6.42 6.29
C ALA A 59 0.31 5.94 7.11
N ALA A 60 0.09 5.04 8.07
CA ALA A 60 1.17 4.41 8.83
C ALA A 60 2.06 3.50 7.97
N ALA A 61 1.48 2.80 6.99
CA ALA A 61 2.24 2.01 6.03
C ALA A 61 3.13 2.90 5.14
N GLN A 62 2.61 4.03 4.67
CA GLN A 62 3.37 5.01 3.88
C GLN A 62 4.52 5.62 4.70
N ASP A 63 4.29 6.02 5.95
CA ASP A 63 5.35 6.52 6.85
C ASP A 63 6.45 5.47 7.08
N ALA A 64 6.05 4.22 7.33
CA ALA A 64 6.98 3.12 7.50
C ALA A 64 7.79 2.84 6.23
N LEU A 65 7.17 2.93 5.04
CA LEU A 65 7.87 2.79 3.75
C LEU A 65 8.90 3.92 3.55
N LEU A 66 8.50 5.17 3.78
CA LEU A 66 9.38 6.35 3.70
C LEU A 66 10.54 6.25 4.68
N SER A 67 10.30 5.65 5.85
CA SER A 67 11.31 5.39 6.89
C SER A 67 12.20 4.17 6.60
N GLY A 68 12.01 3.45 5.48
CA GLY A 68 12.74 2.23 5.15
C GLY A 68 12.35 0.99 5.98
N ARG A 69 11.31 1.08 6.81
CA ARG A 69 10.80 0.02 7.68
C ARG A 69 9.80 -0.88 6.95
N ALA A 70 10.26 -1.57 5.91
CA ALA A 70 9.40 -2.36 5.02
C ALA A 70 8.55 -3.43 5.75
N GLY A 71 9.07 -4.04 6.83
CA GLY A 71 8.32 -5.00 7.65
C GLY A 71 7.13 -4.37 8.40
N VAL A 72 7.32 -3.16 8.93
CA VAL A 72 6.26 -2.41 9.61
C VAL A 72 5.22 -1.93 8.61
N CYS A 73 5.65 -1.49 7.43
CA CYS A 73 4.75 -1.15 6.34
C CYS A 73 3.90 -2.34 5.90
N ALA A 74 4.50 -3.52 5.72
CA ALA A 74 3.77 -4.73 5.33
C ALA A 74 2.71 -5.12 6.38
N ALA A 75 2.98 -4.91 7.67
CA ALA A 75 2.03 -5.16 8.75
C ALA A 75 0.82 -4.20 8.70
N HIS A 76 1.08 -2.90 8.59
CA HIS A 76 0.03 -1.88 8.45
C HIS A 76 -0.80 -2.08 7.18
N LEU A 77 -0.14 -2.36 6.05
CA LEU A 77 -0.82 -2.62 4.79
C LEU A 77 -1.70 -3.89 4.86
N SER A 78 -1.22 -4.96 5.48
CA SER A 78 -2.01 -6.19 5.66
C SER A 78 -3.27 -5.95 6.49
N LYS A 79 -3.19 -5.06 7.47
CA LYS A 79 -4.30 -4.67 8.34
C LYS A 79 -5.33 -3.81 7.59
N ALA A 80 -4.83 -2.88 6.76
CA ALA A 80 -5.65 -2.08 5.86
C ALA A 80 -6.37 -2.94 4.80
N MET A 81 -5.67 -3.90 4.19
CA MET A 81 -6.26 -4.88 3.27
C MET A 81 -7.32 -5.75 3.95
N HIS A 82 -7.06 -6.22 5.17
CA HIS A 82 -8.04 -7.01 5.91
C HIS A 82 -9.37 -6.24 6.08
N ALA A 83 -9.28 -4.95 6.42
CA ALA A 83 -10.46 -4.09 6.52
C ALA A 83 -11.21 -3.94 5.17
N GLY A 84 -10.49 -3.92 4.04
CA GLY A 84 -11.10 -3.89 2.70
C GLY A 84 -11.63 -5.24 2.19
N THR A 85 -11.20 -6.37 2.77
CA THR A 85 -11.69 -7.71 2.44
C THR A 85 -12.88 -8.18 3.28
N VAL A 86 -13.17 -7.51 4.40
CA VAL A 86 -14.43 -7.71 5.13
C VAL A 86 -15.55 -7.10 4.29
N ARG A 87 -16.24 -7.96 3.54
CA ARG A 87 -17.35 -7.62 2.65
C ARG A 87 -18.66 -7.63 3.41
#